data_AF-A0A7S0IPY8-F1
#
_entry.id   AF-A0A7S0IPY8-F1
#
_cell.length_a   1.000
_cell.length_b   1.000
_cell.length_c   1.000
_cell.angle_alpha   90.00
_cell.angle_beta   90.00
_cell.angle_gamma   90.00
#
_symmetry.space_group_name_H-M   'P 1'
#
loop_
_entity.id
_entity.type
_entity.pdbx_description
1 polymer ?
#
loop_
_entity_poly.entity_id
_entity_poly.type
_entity_poly.pdbx_seq_one_letter_code
_entity_poly.pdbx_strand_id
1 'polypeptide(L)'
;LVGAAAATQYTVTGVQLSFADATITCNNLGGLGPDLACPPYIRYANIGADFGINGEFDPPRKLDLIVSNVTHYKPNNPIRNGKNADANWVSFQGKFGQINLADDETCTFLYRFVSEDTDQTAAPFSTKFDFFFYDVDYGEAGRLTESVTMCTRDENGQSTIAPMLTTVEQACIDRVQPDPCLDTTVLFSTFQDPVRGECTTALATERGYGGDTAEDPEQILQPVADMDEFEKAAARKYFNATYPGNATEFRVTFTLTPSAVPGFSGRNFQYSALGRSENISIVEPPQSPPPPSSPPPISFACSDISAGGTLVIPKSIDLIPHFAFLGCTSLKEVTFEGGGTSDLIIGEA
;
A
#
# COMPACT_ATOMS: atom_id res chain seq x y z
N LEU A 1 11.57 -30.09 -27.02
CA LEU A 1 11.58 -29.39 -25.72
C LEU A 1 10.96 -28.03 -25.95
N VAL A 2 9.83 -27.77 -25.31
CA VAL A 2 9.09 -26.50 -25.39
C VAL A 2 9.99 -25.44 -24.77
N GLY A 3 10.30 -24.37 -25.50
CA GLY A 3 11.05 -23.24 -24.96
C GLY A 3 10.30 -22.66 -23.76
N ALA A 4 10.95 -22.59 -22.61
CA ALA A 4 10.43 -21.84 -21.48
C ALA A 4 10.28 -20.39 -21.95
N ALA A 5 9.03 -19.91 -22.02
CA ALA A 5 8.78 -18.49 -22.16
C ALA A 5 9.46 -17.80 -20.97
N ALA A 6 10.22 -16.72 -21.24
CA ALA A 6 10.75 -15.87 -20.18
C ALA A 6 9.56 -15.47 -19.28
N ALA A 7 9.61 -15.84 -18.01
CA ALA A 7 8.61 -15.41 -17.05
C ALA A 7 8.80 -13.90 -16.88
N THR A 8 7.82 -13.10 -17.30
CA THR A 8 7.79 -11.68 -16.95
C THR A 8 7.73 -11.59 -15.43
N GLN A 9 8.83 -11.20 -14.78
CA GLN A 9 8.80 -10.86 -13.37
C GLN A 9 8.22 -9.46 -13.21
N TYR A 10 7.15 -9.38 -12.43
CA TYR A 10 6.58 -8.11 -11.99
C TYR A 10 7.15 -7.79 -10.62
N THR A 11 7.77 -6.64 -10.50
CA THR A 11 8.16 -6.11 -9.19
C THR A 11 7.15 -5.04 -8.81
N VAL A 12 6.52 -5.25 -7.65
CA VAL A 12 5.67 -4.24 -7.04
C VAL A 12 6.59 -3.15 -6.50
N THR A 13 6.30 -1.91 -6.86
CA THR A 13 7.01 -0.72 -6.34
C THR A 13 6.04 0.17 -5.58
N GLY A 14 6.55 1.03 -4.71
CA GLY A 14 5.81 2.08 -4.02
C GLY A 14 5.08 1.60 -2.77
N VAL A 15 4.01 2.30 -2.40
CA VAL A 15 3.27 2.05 -1.16
C VAL A 15 1.93 1.41 -1.50
N GLN A 16 1.50 0.44 -0.71
CA GLN A 16 0.15 -0.10 -0.70
C GLN A 16 -0.45 0.09 0.69
N LEU A 17 -1.70 0.55 0.74
CA LEU A 17 -2.47 0.74 1.97
C LEU A 17 -3.86 0.16 1.80
N SER A 18 -4.38 -0.49 2.83
CA SER A 18 -5.71 -1.10 2.84
C SER A 18 -6.25 -1.16 4.26
N PHE A 19 -7.28 -0.35 4.52
CA PHE A 19 -8.02 -0.45 5.79
C PHE A 19 -8.78 -1.77 5.87
N ALA A 20 -9.22 -2.35 4.76
CA ALA A 20 -9.88 -3.65 4.74
C ALA A 20 -8.99 -4.76 5.32
N ASP A 21 -7.71 -4.77 4.93
CA ASP A 21 -6.74 -5.80 5.34
C ASP A 21 -6.12 -5.58 6.72
N ALA A 22 -6.27 -4.36 7.28
CA ALA A 22 -5.76 -4.03 8.60
C ALA A 22 -6.51 -4.79 9.71
N THR A 23 -5.86 -4.97 10.86
CA THR A 23 -6.49 -5.49 12.08
C THR A 23 -6.42 -4.44 13.18
N ILE A 24 -7.53 -4.21 13.89
CA ILE A 24 -7.50 -3.36 15.08
C ILE A 24 -6.90 -4.15 16.23
N THR A 25 -5.69 -3.78 16.66
CA THR A 25 -5.01 -4.40 17.82
C THR A 25 -5.19 -3.60 19.10
N CYS A 26 -5.66 -2.35 18.99
CA CYS A 26 -5.97 -1.47 20.09
C CYS A 26 -7.05 -0.49 19.66
N ASN A 27 -8.12 -0.38 20.43
CA ASN A 27 -9.14 0.65 20.28
C ASN A 27 -9.40 1.33 21.63
N ASN A 28 -8.56 2.32 21.97
CA ASN A 28 -8.67 3.05 23.22
C ASN A 28 -8.43 4.54 23.01
N LEU A 29 -9.02 5.14 21.96
CA LEU A 29 -8.77 6.53 21.60
C LEU A 29 -9.03 7.46 22.81
N GLY A 30 -8.02 8.24 23.21
CA GLY A 30 -8.09 9.13 24.37
C GLY A 30 -8.25 8.43 25.73
N GLY A 31 -8.09 7.11 25.81
CA GLY A 31 -8.29 6.34 27.04
C GLY A 31 -9.76 6.05 27.34
N LEU A 32 -10.66 6.21 26.37
CA LEU A 32 -12.12 6.14 26.56
C LEU A 32 -12.73 4.81 26.08
N GLY A 33 -11.87 3.84 25.74
CA GLY A 33 -12.24 2.48 25.38
C GLY A 33 -12.59 2.29 23.90
N PRO A 34 -13.14 1.11 23.55
CA PRO A 34 -13.50 0.00 24.44
C PRO A 34 -12.32 -0.74 25.11
N ASP A 35 -11.13 -0.73 24.52
CA ASP A 35 -9.98 -1.52 24.98
C ASP A 35 -9.15 -0.80 26.05
N LEU A 36 -9.74 -0.55 27.22
CA LEU A 36 -9.14 0.30 28.27
C LEU A 36 -7.76 -0.17 28.79
N ALA A 37 -7.37 -1.42 28.53
CA ALA A 37 -6.06 -1.96 28.90
C ALA A 37 -4.93 -1.53 27.95
N CYS A 38 -5.25 -1.04 26.75
CA CYS A 38 -4.28 -0.63 25.77
C CYS A 38 -3.88 0.86 25.94
N PRO A 39 -2.77 1.32 25.32
CA PRO A 39 -2.44 2.74 25.31
C PRO A 39 -3.53 3.62 24.65
N PRO A 40 -3.59 4.94 24.92
CA PRO A 40 -4.73 5.79 24.57
C PRO A 40 -4.81 6.19 23.08
N TYR A 41 -4.81 5.20 22.17
CA TYR A 41 -4.87 5.37 20.72
C TYR A 41 -5.70 4.27 20.05
N ILE A 42 -5.90 4.39 18.74
CA ILE A 42 -6.30 3.29 17.87
C ILE A 42 -5.05 2.80 17.13
N ARG A 43 -4.84 1.49 17.05
CA ARG A 43 -3.82 0.89 16.19
C ARG A 43 -4.46 -0.01 15.14
N TYR A 44 -4.22 0.34 13.88
CA TYR A 44 -4.48 -0.47 12.71
C TYR A 44 -3.19 -1.20 12.35
N ALA A 45 -3.05 -2.44 12.82
CA ALA A 45 -1.93 -3.30 12.46
C ALA A 45 -2.06 -3.80 11.03
N ASN A 46 -0.94 -3.98 10.33
CA ASN A 46 -0.90 -4.45 8.95
C ASN A 46 -1.77 -3.58 8.02
N ILE A 47 -1.65 -2.25 8.13
CA ILE A 47 -2.38 -1.31 7.26
C ILE A 47 -1.86 -1.32 5.82
N GLY A 48 -0.69 -1.92 5.58
CA GLY A 48 -0.11 -2.05 4.25
C GLY A 48 1.39 -2.31 4.27
N ALA A 49 2.03 -2.08 3.13
CA ALA A 49 3.46 -2.29 2.96
C ALA A 49 4.05 -1.28 1.96
N ASP A 50 5.32 -0.93 2.19
CA ASP A 50 6.13 -0.12 1.29
C ASP A 50 7.20 -1.01 0.63
N PHE A 51 7.20 -1.01 -0.70
CA PHE A 51 8.11 -1.76 -1.57
C PHE A 51 9.28 -0.90 -2.06
N GLY A 52 9.29 0.42 -1.81
CA GLY A 52 10.33 1.34 -2.30
C GLY A 52 10.13 1.72 -3.77
N ILE A 53 10.83 2.74 -4.28
CA ILE A 53 10.62 3.34 -5.63
C ILE A 53 10.93 2.36 -6.78
N ASN A 54 11.69 1.29 -6.53
CA ASN A 54 12.02 0.26 -7.52
C ASN A 54 11.92 -1.17 -6.95
N GLY A 55 11.05 -1.41 -5.95
CA GLY A 55 11.08 -2.69 -5.24
C GLY A 55 12.32 -2.84 -4.34
N GLU A 56 12.90 -1.72 -3.88
CA GLU A 56 14.14 -1.68 -3.09
C GLU A 56 13.97 -2.32 -1.70
N PHE A 57 12.74 -2.40 -1.19
CA PHE A 57 12.44 -3.09 0.05
C PHE A 57 12.05 -4.54 -0.24
N ASP A 58 13.00 -5.45 -0.04
CA ASP A 58 12.80 -6.91 -0.07
C ASP A 58 13.39 -7.56 1.21
N PRO A 59 12.55 -8.04 2.15
CA PRO A 59 11.08 -8.00 2.11
C PRO A 59 10.52 -6.57 2.23
N PRO A 60 9.28 -6.33 1.77
CA PRO A 60 8.68 -5.00 1.85
C PRO A 60 8.53 -4.56 3.31
N ARG A 61 8.68 -3.27 3.55
CA ARG A 61 8.52 -2.70 4.89
C ARG A 61 7.04 -2.63 5.22
N LYS A 62 6.58 -3.51 6.10
CA LYS A 62 5.21 -3.51 6.60
C LYS A 62 4.93 -2.30 7.49
N LEU A 63 3.68 -1.87 7.45
CA LEU A 63 3.21 -0.63 8.05
C LEU A 63 2.05 -0.91 9.00
N ASP A 64 2.07 -0.19 10.12
CA ASP A 64 0.91 0.03 10.98
C ASP A 64 0.52 1.52 10.95
N LEU A 65 -0.72 1.82 11.31
CA LEU A 65 -1.20 3.17 11.53
C LEU A 65 -1.66 3.33 12.99
N ILE A 66 -1.11 4.33 13.68
CA ILE A 66 -1.54 4.74 15.01
C ILE A 66 -2.30 6.06 14.89
N VAL A 67 -3.50 6.11 15.45
CA VAL A 67 -4.35 7.31 15.50
C VAL A 67 -4.58 7.70 16.95
N SER A 68 -4.20 8.93 17.32
CA SER A 68 -4.32 9.45 18.69
C SER A 68 -4.93 10.85 18.68
N ASN A 69 -5.62 11.24 19.74
CA ASN A 69 -6.07 12.61 19.91
C ASN A 69 -4.94 13.48 20.50
N VAL A 70 -4.89 14.73 20.06
CA VAL A 70 -3.92 15.73 20.51
C VAL A 70 -4.62 16.75 21.40
N THR A 71 -5.82 17.16 21.00
CA THR A 71 -6.68 18.01 21.81
C THR A 71 -7.71 17.15 22.54
N HIS A 72 -8.58 17.81 23.32
CA HIS A 72 -9.65 17.14 24.06
C HIS A 72 -10.51 16.29 23.12
N TYR A 73 -10.66 15.01 23.46
CA TYR A 73 -11.47 14.07 22.72
C TYR A 73 -12.67 13.62 23.55
N LYS A 74 -13.86 13.75 22.97
CA LYS A 74 -15.12 13.27 23.55
C LYS A 74 -15.91 12.48 22.52
N PRO A 75 -15.96 11.14 22.63
CA PRO A 75 -16.81 10.29 21.80
C PRO A 75 -18.27 10.40 22.23
N ASN A 76 -19.19 10.21 21.27
CA ASN A 76 -20.58 9.86 21.56
C ASN A 76 -20.71 8.36 21.88
N ASN A 77 -19.99 7.51 21.14
CA ASN A 77 -19.93 6.07 21.36
C ASN A 77 -18.53 5.54 20.99
N PRO A 78 -17.65 5.30 21.98
CA PRO A 78 -16.27 4.87 21.72
C PRO A 78 -16.17 3.50 21.06
N ILE A 79 -17.18 2.61 21.20
CA ILE A 79 -17.22 1.30 20.53
C ILE A 79 -17.20 1.46 18.99
N ARG A 80 -17.66 2.61 18.48
CA ARG A 80 -17.68 2.92 17.04
C ARG A 80 -16.34 3.41 16.50
N ASN A 81 -15.31 3.57 17.33
CA ASN A 81 -13.98 3.91 16.85
C ASN A 81 -13.29 2.72 16.17
N GLY A 82 -12.27 3.00 15.37
CA GLY A 82 -11.45 1.97 14.76
C GLY A 82 -11.98 1.59 13.39
N LYS A 83 -12.69 0.48 13.30
CA LYS A 83 -13.32 0.02 12.07
C LYS A 83 -14.83 0.13 12.20
N ASN A 84 -15.53 0.35 11.09
CA ASN A 84 -16.99 0.21 11.07
C ASN A 84 -17.35 -1.25 11.37
N ALA A 85 -17.60 -1.56 12.64
CA ALA A 85 -17.79 -2.92 13.15
C ALA A 85 -19.23 -3.19 13.60
N ASP A 86 -20.19 -2.30 13.35
CA ASP A 86 -21.49 -2.41 14.01
C ASP A 86 -22.66 -1.93 13.14
N ALA A 87 -23.13 -2.84 12.29
CA ALA A 87 -24.54 -3.21 12.29
C ALA A 87 -24.73 -4.51 11.48
N ASN A 88 -25.57 -5.41 11.98
CA ASN A 88 -26.16 -6.54 11.24
C ASN A 88 -26.97 -6.12 9.98
N TRP A 89 -26.82 -4.88 9.53
CA TRP A 89 -27.53 -4.20 8.46
C TRP A 89 -26.60 -3.58 7.40
N VAL A 90 -25.28 -3.59 7.60
CA VAL A 90 -24.30 -3.10 6.60
C VAL A 90 -23.41 -4.25 6.16
N SER A 91 -23.42 -4.56 4.87
CA SER A 91 -22.68 -5.68 4.25
C SER A 91 -21.16 -5.44 4.13
N PHE A 92 -20.66 -4.27 4.56
CA PHE A 92 -19.33 -3.78 4.20
C PHE A 92 -18.46 -3.39 5.40
N GLN A 93 -18.64 -4.14 6.49
CA GLN A 93 -17.92 -3.93 7.75
C GLN A 93 -16.41 -3.99 7.56
N GLY A 94 -15.71 -3.07 8.23
CA GLY A 94 -14.24 -3.14 8.36
C GLY A 94 -13.40 -2.61 7.19
N LYS A 95 -14.00 -2.00 6.15
CA LYS A 95 -13.25 -1.41 5.02
C LYS A 95 -12.79 0.03 5.23
N PHE A 96 -13.34 0.71 6.24
CA PHE A 96 -12.99 2.09 6.60
C PHE A 96 -12.38 2.18 7.99
N GLY A 97 -11.47 3.13 8.15
CA GLY A 97 -11.16 3.71 9.45
C GLY A 97 -12.29 4.66 9.88
N GLN A 98 -12.54 4.73 11.19
CA GLN A 98 -13.63 5.53 11.74
C GLN A 98 -13.23 6.16 13.08
N ILE A 99 -13.59 7.43 13.25
CA ILE A 99 -13.57 8.11 14.55
C ILE A 99 -14.96 8.60 14.88
N ASN A 100 -15.46 8.22 16.05
CA ASN A 100 -16.70 8.70 16.59
C ASN A 100 -16.46 9.97 17.42
N LEU A 101 -17.21 11.04 17.14
CA LEU A 101 -17.11 12.31 17.85
C LEU A 101 -18.51 12.73 18.34
N ALA A 102 -18.59 13.24 19.57
CA ALA A 102 -19.81 13.83 20.07
C ALA A 102 -20.13 15.17 19.38
N ASP A 103 -21.38 15.58 19.44
CA ASP A 103 -21.82 16.87 18.95
C ASP A 103 -21.26 18.03 19.77
N ASP A 104 -21.14 19.20 19.14
CA ASP A 104 -20.52 20.39 19.74
C ASP A 104 -19.08 20.16 20.20
N GLU A 105 -18.33 19.35 19.46
CA GLU A 105 -16.94 19.04 19.77
C GLU A 105 -16.02 19.33 18.59
N THR A 106 -14.77 19.62 18.94
CA THR A 106 -13.67 19.78 18.00
C THR A 106 -12.47 19.03 18.55
N CYS A 107 -11.91 18.12 17.77
CA CYS A 107 -10.75 17.35 18.18
C CYS A 107 -9.74 17.25 17.05
N THR A 108 -8.46 17.49 17.36
CA THR A 108 -7.35 17.25 16.46
C THR A 108 -6.77 15.88 16.73
N PHE A 109 -6.63 15.09 15.67
CA PHE A 109 -6.08 13.75 15.69
C PHE A 109 -4.75 13.73 14.94
N LEU A 110 -3.80 12.98 15.49
CA LEU A 110 -2.52 12.67 14.89
C LEU A 110 -2.58 11.26 14.31
N TYR A 111 -2.35 11.17 13.01
CA TYR A 111 -2.21 9.93 12.25
C TYR A 111 -0.72 9.70 12.04
N ARG A 112 -0.18 8.58 12.53
CA ARG A 112 1.24 8.24 12.41
C ARG A 112 1.41 6.85 11.84
N PHE A 113 2.14 6.76 10.73
CA PHE A 113 2.59 5.50 10.18
C PHE A 113 3.88 5.06 10.88
N VAL A 114 3.89 3.81 11.32
CA VAL A 114 5.04 3.18 11.99
C VAL A 114 5.35 1.85 11.32
N SER A 115 6.58 1.38 11.47
CA SER A 115 6.91 0.01 11.06
C SER A 115 6.17 -1.00 11.95
N GLU A 116 5.76 -2.13 11.36
CA GLU A 116 5.07 -3.24 12.05
C GLU A 116 5.70 -3.54 13.42
N ASP A 117 4.86 -3.76 14.44
CA ASP A 117 5.23 -4.14 15.81
C ASP A 117 6.18 -3.16 16.54
N THR A 118 6.38 -1.95 16.01
CA THR A 118 7.06 -0.87 16.71
C THR A 118 6.04 0.17 17.15
N ASP A 119 6.08 0.61 18.40
CA ASP A 119 5.17 1.66 18.89
C ASP A 119 5.59 3.06 18.43
N GLN A 120 6.85 3.23 17.99
CA GLN A 120 7.46 4.56 17.84
C GLN A 120 8.38 4.76 16.63
N THR A 121 8.70 3.72 15.84
CA THR A 121 9.59 3.90 14.69
C THR A 121 8.78 4.43 13.50
N ALA A 122 8.90 5.73 13.24
CA ALA A 122 8.28 6.37 12.10
C ALA A 122 8.65 5.67 10.78
N ALA A 123 7.66 5.44 9.91
CA ALA A 123 7.86 4.80 8.62
C ALA A 123 7.68 5.79 7.46
N PRO A 124 8.76 6.46 6.99
CA PRO A 124 8.66 7.48 5.94
C PRO A 124 8.42 6.82 4.58
N PHE A 125 7.33 7.17 3.90
CA PHE A 125 6.92 6.50 2.67
C PHE A 125 7.85 6.77 1.48
N SER A 126 8.10 5.76 0.65
CA SER A 126 8.89 5.90 -0.57
C SER A 126 8.20 6.75 -1.65
N THR A 127 6.87 6.70 -1.72
CA THR A 127 6.04 7.44 -2.69
C THR A 127 4.95 8.24 -1.99
N LYS A 128 4.27 9.10 -2.76
CA LYS A 128 3.06 9.79 -2.29
C LYS A 128 1.94 8.80 -1.97
N PHE A 129 1.06 9.20 -1.07
CA PHE A 129 -0.17 8.46 -0.75
C PHE A 129 -1.36 9.42 -0.69
N ASP A 130 -2.53 8.84 -0.90
CA ASP A 130 -3.81 9.53 -0.90
C ASP A 130 -4.58 9.09 0.36
N PHE A 131 -5.15 10.05 1.09
CA PHE A 131 -5.97 9.80 2.28
C PHE A 131 -7.36 10.41 2.08
N PHE A 132 -8.38 9.58 2.14
CA PHE A 132 -9.73 9.93 1.74
C PHE A 132 -10.61 10.12 2.97
N PHE A 133 -11.45 11.14 2.95
CA PHE A 133 -12.47 11.40 3.97
C PHE A 133 -13.83 11.30 3.31
N TYR A 134 -14.73 10.56 3.93
CA TYR A 134 -16.03 10.19 3.39
C TYR A 134 -17.15 10.77 4.24
N ASP A 135 -18.36 10.77 3.69
CA ASP A 135 -19.59 11.09 4.42
C ASP A 135 -19.62 12.52 4.99
N VAL A 136 -18.85 13.46 4.40
CA VAL A 136 -18.74 14.84 4.89
C VAL A 136 -20.04 15.59 4.62
N ASP A 137 -20.95 15.51 5.57
CA ASP A 137 -22.33 15.99 5.44
C ASP A 137 -22.85 16.74 6.68
N TYR A 138 -24.13 17.14 6.61
CA TYR A 138 -24.84 17.65 7.77
C TYR A 138 -26.17 16.94 8.00
N GLY A 139 -26.68 17.07 9.23
CA GLY A 139 -27.99 16.57 9.63
C GLY A 139 -29.13 17.53 9.32
N GLU A 140 -30.34 17.05 9.53
CA GLU A 140 -31.56 17.85 9.31
C GLU A 140 -31.48 19.25 9.95
N ALA A 141 -31.83 20.27 9.16
CA ALA A 141 -31.73 21.69 9.51
C ALA A 141 -30.30 22.20 9.76
N GLY A 142 -29.27 21.58 9.17
CA GLY A 142 -27.87 22.02 9.28
C GLY A 142 -27.25 21.75 10.64
N ARG A 143 -27.81 20.82 11.42
CA ARG A 143 -27.26 20.35 12.70
C ARG A 143 -26.21 19.30 12.45
N LEU A 144 -25.29 19.08 13.39
CA LEU A 144 -24.25 18.06 13.25
C LEU A 144 -23.51 18.19 11.90
N THR A 145 -23.22 19.41 11.50
CA THR A 145 -22.45 19.71 10.29
C THR A 145 -21.01 19.31 10.52
N GLU A 146 -20.50 18.49 9.62
CA GLU A 146 -19.15 18.01 9.65
C GLU A 146 -18.21 18.98 8.96
N SER A 147 -17.03 19.15 9.55
CA SER A 147 -15.92 19.77 8.85
C SER A 147 -14.60 19.12 9.24
N VAL A 148 -13.70 19.09 8.26
CA VAL A 148 -12.38 18.51 8.38
C VAL A 148 -11.35 19.58 8.05
N THR A 149 -10.49 19.92 9.01
CA THR A 149 -9.48 20.97 8.86
C THR A 149 -8.07 20.40 8.93
N MET A 150 -7.23 20.84 8.00
CA MET A 150 -5.80 20.51 7.97
C MET A 150 -4.99 21.80 7.88
N CYS A 151 -3.86 21.85 8.58
CA CYS A 151 -3.04 23.06 8.70
C CYS A 151 -1.58 22.77 8.36
N THR A 152 -0.86 23.82 7.99
CA THR A 152 0.59 23.80 7.66
C THR A 152 1.49 23.78 8.90
N ARG A 153 0.94 23.97 10.10
CA ARG A 153 1.62 23.82 11.39
C ARG A 153 0.71 23.14 12.42
N ASP A 154 1.33 22.57 13.45
CA ASP A 154 0.66 21.96 14.60
C ASP A 154 0.23 22.99 15.66
N GLU A 155 -0.34 22.51 16.77
CA GLU A 155 -0.85 23.32 17.88
C GLU A 155 0.26 24.05 18.65
N ASN A 156 1.53 23.69 18.41
CA ASN A 156 2.71 24.36 18.97
C ASN A 156 3.39 25.28 17.95
N GLY A 157 2.82 25.43 16.75
CA GLY A 157 3.37 26.23 15.66
C GLY A 157 4.54 25.58 14.93
N GLN A 158 4.76 24.28 15.10
CA GLN A 158 5.77 23.53 14.36
C GLN A 158 5.23 23.13 12.99
N SER A 159 6.03 23.30 11.94
CA SER A 159 5.64 22.94 10.57
C SER A 159 5.21 21.47 10.46
N THR A 160 4.11 21.25 9.76
CA THR A 160 3.56 19.94 9.40
C THR A 160 3.56 19.78 7.88
N ILE A 161 3.32 18.57 7.41
CA ILE A 161 3.16 18.28 5.99
C ILE A 161 1.71 18.61 5.61
N ALA A 162 1.51 19.71 4.88
CA ALA A 162 0.21 20.04 4.32
C ALA A 162 -0.06 19.22 3.06
N PRO A 163 -1.23 18.55 2.97
CA PRO A 163 -1.59 17.81 1.78
C PRO A 163 -2.14 18.73 0.68
N MET A 164 -2.15 18.21 -0.54
CA MET A 164 -2.97 18.77 -1.63
C MET A 164 -4.39 18.20 -1.51
N LEU A 165 -5.40 19.08 -1.43
CA LEU A 165 -6.80 18.66 -1.32
C LEU A 165 -7.48 18.65 -2.69
N THR A 166 -8.23 17.60 -2.98
CA THR A 166 -9.00 17.47 -4.23
C THR A 166 -10.39 16.86 -3.95
N THR A 167 -11.42 17.37 -4.63
CA THR A 167 -12.77 16.81 -4.61
C THR A 167 -12.98 15.83 -5.77
N VAL A 168 -14.12 15.13 -5.79
CA VAL A 168 -14.50 14.27 -6.92
C VAL A 168 -14.59 15.03 -8.25
N GLU A 169 -15.09 16.28 -8.20
CA GLU A 169 -15.22 17.15 -9.37
C GLU A 169 -13.85 17.43 -9.98
N GLN A 170 -12.88 17.84 -9.15
CA GLN A 170 -11.52 18.09 -9.61
C GLN A 170 -10.84 16.80 -10.11
N ALA A 171 -11.02 15.69 -9.40
CA ALA A 171 -10.44 14.40 -9.79
C ALA A 171 -11.01 13.89 -11.14
N CYS A 172 -12.29 14.14 -11.41
CA CYS A 172 -12.95 13.82 -12.67
C CYS A 172 -12.36 14.63 -13.84
N ILE A 173 -12.19 15.94 -13.63
CA ILE A 173 -11.59 16.86 -14.62
C ILE A 173 -10.14 16.46 -14.93
N ASP A 174 -9.34 16.20 -13.90
CA ASP A 174 -7.93 15.85 -14.04
C ASP A 174 -7.72 14.53 -14.81
N ARG A 175 -8.71 13.63 -14.75
CA ARG A 175 -8.71 12.34 -15.46
C ARG A 175 -9.37 12.37 -16.83
N VAL A 176 -9.83 13.53 -17.31
CA VAL A 176 -10.47 13.71 -18.61
C VAL A 176 -11.66 12.75 -18.79
N GLN A 177 -12.47 12.59 -17.75
CA GLN A 177 -13.66 11.74 -17.81
C GLN A 177 -14.80 12.40 -18.61
N PRO A 178 -15.77 11.63 -19.10
CA PRO A 178 -16.89 12.17 -19.88
C PRO A 178 -17.71 13.20 -19.09
N ASP A 179 -18.09 14.29 -19.75
CA ASP A 179 -18.95 15.38 -19.26
C ASP A 179 -20.44 14.94 -19.24
N PRO A 180 -21.25 15.27 -18.22
CA PRO A 180 -20.93 16.05 -17.03
C PRO A 180 -20.14 15.30 -15.96
N CYS A 181 -19.09 15.96 -15.46
CA CYS A 181 -18.44 15.55 -14.22
C CYS A 181 -19.41 15.69 -13.02
N LEU A 182 -19.10 14.97 -11.94
CA LEU A 182 -19.91 14.97 -10.73
C LEU A 182 -19.58 16.18 -9.84
N ASP A 183 -20.57 17.04 -9.57
CA ASP A 183 -20.40 18.19 -8.68
C ASP A 183 -20.11 17.78 -7.24
N THR A 184 -19.15 18.41 -6.57
CA THR A 184 -18.88 18.19 -5.15
C THR A 184 -19.89 18.90 -4.23
N THR A 185 -20.13 18.34 -3.04
CA THR A 185 -20.87 18.99 -1.93
C THR A 185 -19.95 19.39 -0.78
N VAL A 186 -18.65 19.22 -0.97
CA VAL A 186 -17.62 19.64 -0.03
C VAL A 186 -17.05 20.97 -0.51
N LEU A 187 -17.19 22.01 0.32
CA LEU A 187 -16.61 23.32 0.07
C LEU A 187 -15.26 23.44 0.78
N PHE A 188 -14.23 23.81 0.05
CA PHE A 188 -12.94 24.18 0.64
C PHE A 188 -12.87 25.67 0.97
N SER A 189 -12.43 25.98 2.19
CA SER A 189 -12.14 27.34 2.64
C SER A 189 -10.77 27.39 3.31
N THR A 190 -9.93 28.33 2.89
CA THR A 190 -8.58 28.52 3.43
C THR A 190 -8.54 29.79 4.27
N PHE A 191 -7.89 29.71 5.44
CA PHE A 191 -7.72 30.83 6.36
C PHE A 191 -6.35 30.76 7.06
N GLN A 192 -5.96 31.88 7.68
CA GLN A 192 -4.73 31.96 8.47
C GLN A 192 -5.06 31.80 9.96
N ASP A 193 -4.55 30.73 10.56
CA ASP A 193 -4.56 30.50 12.00
C ASP A 193 -3.26 31.07 12.61
N PRO A 194 -3.34 31.89 13.68
CA PRO A 194 -2.16 32.53 14.27
C PRO A 194 -1.08 31.56 14.76
N VAL A 195 -1.45 30.34 15.12
CA VAL A 195 -0.54 29.31 15.64
C VAL A 195 -0.28 28.27 14.55
N ARG A 196 -1.36 27.75 13.96
CA ARG A 196 -1.32 26.61 13.02
C ARG A 196 -0.98 27.02 11.58
N GLY A 197 -0.77 28.30 11.31
CA GLY A 197 -0.42 28.80 9.98
C GLY A 197 -1.60 28.76 9.02
N GLU A 198 -1.33 28.51 7.73
CA GLU A 198 -2.41 28.34 6.76
C GLU A 198 -3.15 27.03 7.04
N CYS A 199 -4.48 27.12 7.13
CA CYS A 199 -5.38 26.00 7.32
C CYS A 199 -6.42 25.97 6.21
N THR A 200 -6.74 24.77 5.72
CA THR A 200 -7.85 24.54 4.79
C THR A 200 -8.88 23.64 5.44
N THR A 201 -10.14 24.07 5.38
CA THR A 201 -11.32 23.35 5.89
C THR A 201 -12.14 22.82 4.73
N ALA A 202 -12.42 21.52 4.77
CA ALA A 202 -13.50 20.89 4.03
C ALA A 202 -14.79 20.98 4.83
N LEU A 203 -15.79 21.69 4.32
CA LEU A 203 -17.07 21.92 4.96
C LEU A 203 -18.18 21.19 4.21
N ALA A 204 -19.01 20.45 4.95
CA ALA A 204 -20.23 19.87 4.43
C ALA A 204 -21.24 20.93 3.96
N THR A 205 -21.76 20.78 2.74
CA THR A 205 -22.82 21.65 2.19
C THR A 205 -24.09 20.91 1.78
N GLU A 206 -24.10 19.60 1.93
CA GLU A 206 -25.26 18.76 1.66
C GLU A 206 -25.70 17.96 2.88
N ARG A 207 -27.00 17.67 2.93
CA ARG A 207 -27.59 16.84 3.97
C ARG A 207 -27.24 15.36 3.75
N GLY A 208 -26.85 14.70 4.83
CA GLY A 208 -26.72 13.25 4.95
C GLY A 208 -28.03 12.50 5.07
N TYR A 209 -28.11 11.34 4.42
CA TYR A 209 -29.13 10.33 4.66
C TYR A 209 -28.44 9.00 4.94
N GLY A 210 -28.97 8.17 5.85
CA GLY A 210 -28.30 6.91 6.23
C GLY A 210 -28.13 5.86 5.11
N GLY A 211 -28.45 6.19 3.87
CA GLY A 211 -28.23 5.37 2.67
C GLY A 211 -27.54 6.14 1.55
N ASP A 212 -26.70 7.13 1.86
CA ASP A 212 -25.83 7.80 0.89
C ASP A 212 -24.35 7.82 1.34
N THR A 213 -24.01 6.93 2.26
CA THR A 213 -22.65 6.69 2.74
C THR A 213 -21.96 5.65 1.85
N ALA A 214 -20.69 5.87 1.51
CA ALA A 214 -19.91 4.89 0.79
C ALA A 214 -19.83 3.57 1.59
N GLU A 215 -20.06 2.47 0.90
CA GLU A 215 -20.02 1.13 1.46
C GLU A 215 -18.66 0.48 1.24
N ASP A 216 -17.96 0.85 0.18
CA ASP A 216 -16.60 0.42 -0.13
C ASP A 216 -15.77 1.63 -0.59
N PRO A 217 -14.51 1.79 -0.14
CA PRO A 217 -13.62 2.77 -0.76
C PRO A 217 -13.61 2.70 -2.29
N GLU A 218 -13.63 1.50 -2.88
CA GLU A 218 -13.55 1.30 -4.33
C GLU A 218 -14.74 1.91 -5.10
N GLN A 219 -15.92 1.98 -4.48
CA GLN A 219 -17.15 2.52 -5.10
C GLN A 219 -16.98 3.97 -5.57
N ILE A 220 -16.18 4.77 -4.87
CA ILE A 220 -15.99 6.20 -5.20
C ILE A 220 -14.64 6.49 -5.88
N LEU A 221 -13.78 5.47 -6.01
CA LEU A 221 -12.44 5.59 -6.60
C LEU A 221 -12.39 5.15 -8.08
N GLN A 222 -13.48 4.52 -8.55
CA GLN A 222 -13.72 4.19 -9.95
C GLN A 222 -14.07 5.44 -10.80
N PRO A 223 -14.06 5.33 -12.13
CA PRO A 223 -14.55 6.39 -13.00
C PRO A 223 -16.02 6.75 -12.71
N VAL A 224 -16.35 8.04 -12.74
CA VAL A 224 -17.72 8.56 -12.53
C VAL A 224 -18.72 7.97 -13.52
N ALA A 225 -18.27 7.66 -14.74
CA ALA A 225 -19.08 7.02 -15.77
C ALA A 225 -19.50 5.58 -15.40
N ASP A 226 -18.73 4.93 -14.53
CA ASP A 226 -18.99 3.55 -14.08
C ASP A 226 -19.80 3.52 -12.77
N MET A 227 -19.96 4.68 -12.10
CA MET A 227 -20.74 4.79 -10.86
C MET A 227 -22.24 4.71 -11.12
N ASP A 228 -22.96 3.99 -10.26
CA ASP A 228 -24.41 4.10 -10.16
C ASP A 228 -24.85 5.37 -9.40
N GLU A 229 -26.16 5.59 -9.27
CA GLU A 229 -26.68 6.81 -8.62
C GLU A 229 -26.43 6.86 -7.11
N PHE A 230 -26.35 5.69 -6.46
CA PHE A 230 -26.00 5.61 -5.04
C PHE A 230 -24.52 5.94 -4.83
N GLU A 231 -23.65 5.36 -5.64
CA GLU A 231 -22.21 5.60 -5.61
C GLU A 231 -21.91 7.07 -5.93
N LYS A 232 -22.62 7.68 -6.89
CA LYS A 232 -22.54 9.13 -7.15
C LYS A 232 -22.96 9.94 -5.94
N ALA A 233 -24.08 9.62 -5.29
CA ALA A 233 -24.54 10.36 -4.11
C ALA A 233 -23.49 10.35 -2.99
N ALA A 234 -22.86 9.20 -2.73
CA ALA A 234 -21.75 9.06 -1.79
C ALA A 234 -20.49 9.81 -2.28
N ALA A 235 -20.17 9.71 -3.56
CA ALA A 235 -18.97 10.30 -4.17
C ALA A 235 -18.95 11.84 -4.09
N ARG A 236 -20.10 12.50 -4.00
CA ARG A 236 -20.16 13.97 -3.88
C ARG A 236 -19.68 14.49 -2.53
N LYS A 237 -19.69 13.63 -1.51
CA LYS A 237 -19.45 13.97 -0.09
C LYS A 237 -18.07 13.55 0.40
N TYR A 238 -17.17 13.14 -0.49
CA TYR A 238 -15.79 12.83 -0.14
C TYR A 238 -14.83 13.90 -0.63
N PHE A 239 -13.66 13.92 -0.01
CA PHE A 239 -12.49 14.56 -0.59
C PHE A 239 -11.23 13.75 -0.29
N ASN A 240 -10.20 13.99 -1.10
CA ASN A 240 -8.89 13.38 -0.97
C ASN A 240 -7.87 14.41 -0.47
N ALA A 241 -6.96 13.95 0.39
CA ALA A 241 -5.75 14.63 0.81
C ALA A 241 -4.52 13.84 0.32
N THR A 242 -3.83 14.36 -0.69
CA THR A 242 -2.59 13.76 -1.20
C THR A 242 -1.38 14.27 -0.43
N TYR A 243 -0.63 13.35 0.18
CA TYR A 243 0.61 13.63 0.90
C TYR A 243 1.84 13.26 0.06
N PRO A 244 2.95 14.02 0.17
CA PRO A 244 4.19 13.69 -0.50
C PRO A 244 4.84 12.42 0.07
N GLY A 245 5.81 11.87 -0.65
CA GLY A 245 6.73 10.87 -0.08
C GLY A 245 7.48 11.44 1.13
N ASN A 246 8.01 10.54 1.96
CA ASN A 246 8.64 10.76 3.26
C ASN A 246 7.70 11.23 4.38
N ALA A 247 6.42 11.46 4.10
CA ALA A 247 5.45 11.71 5.16
C ALA A 247 5.34 10.50 6.08
N THR A 248 5.45 10.74 7.39
CA THR A 248 5.33 9.73 8.46
C THR A 248 4.12 9.96 9.33
N GLU A 249 3.68 11.21 9.42
CA GLU A 249 2.53 11.61 10.22
C GLU A 249 1.88 12.88 9.67
N PHE A 250 0.60 13.05 9.99
CA PHE A 250 -0.17 14.23 9.66
C PHE A 250 -1.29 14.43 10.70
N ARG A 251 -1.82 15.65 10.73
CA ARG A 251 -2.84 16.07 11.71
C ARG A 251 -4.11 16.48 11.02
N VAL A 252 -5.23 16.06 11.59
CA VAL A 252 -6.56 16.35 11.07
C VAL A 252 -7.45 16.79 12.21
N THR A 253 -8.10 17.93 12.05
CA THR A 253 -9.09 18.41 13.03
C THR A 253 -10.48 18.11 12.53
N PHE A 254 -11.22 17.31 13.29
CA PHE A 254 -12.65 17.07 13.07
C PHE A 254 -13.45 18.00 13.95
N THR A 255 -14.48 18.62 13.37
CA THR A 255 -15.40 19.52 14.06
C THR A 255 -16.82 19.12 13.72
N LEU A 256 -17.67 19.04 14.74
CA LEU A 256 -19.08 18.73 14.60
C LEU A 256 -19.91 19.84 15.26
N THR A 257 -20.79 20.49 14.50
CA THR A 257 -21.70 21.49 15.09
C THR A 257 -22.69 20.83 16.06
N PRO A 258 -23.28 21.59 17.01
CA PRO A 258 -24.24 21.05 17.96
C PRO A 258 -25.41 20.32 17.29
N SER A 259 -25.95 19.32 17.97
CA SER A 259 -27.28 18.80 17.65
C SER A 259 -28.38 19.72 18.18
N ALA A 260 -29.64 19.29 18.09
CA ALA A 260 -30.74 20.04 18.71
C ALA A 260 -30.68 20.02 20.24
N VAL A 261 -30.06 18.99 20.83
CA VAL A 261 -29.87 18.87 22.28
C VAL A 261 -28.41 18.48 22.51
N PRO A 262 -27.53 19.45 22.83
CA PRO A 262 -26.09 19.21 22.99
C PRO A 262 -25.79 18.04 23.94
N GLY A 263 -24.84 17.20 23.55
CA GLY A 263 -24.32 16.09 24.37
C GLY A 263 -25.06 14.75 24.22
N PHE A 264 -26.06 14.64 23.34
CA PHE A 264 -26.84 13.41 23.14
C PHE A 264 -26.62 12.77 21.77
N SER A 265 -25.83 13.39 20.91
CA SER A 265 -25.62 12.96 19.53
C SER A 265 -24.14 12.95 19.17
N GLY A 266 -23.84 12.39 18.01
CA GLY A 266 -22.50 12.39 17.47
C GLY A 266 -22.49 11.76 16.09
N ARG A 267 -21.34 11.84 15.43
CA ARG A 267 -21.13 11.29 14.09
C ARG A 267 -19.86 10.49 14.00
N ASN A 268 -19.74 9.79 12.88
CA ASN A 268 -18.63 8.93 12.53
C ASN A 268 -17.89 9.56 11.36
N PHE A 269 -16.69 10.07 11.61
CA PHE A 269 -15.82 10.51 10.53
C PHE A 269 -15.16 9.27 9.92
N GLN A 270 -15.53 8.96 8.68
CA GLN A 270 -15.02 7.82 7.94
C GLN A 270 -13.84 8.22 7.07
N TYR A 271 -12.84 7.35 7.00
CA TYR A 271 -11.65 7.56 6.20
C TYR A 271 -11.04 6.28 5.68
N SER A 272 -10.24 6.41 4.63
CA SER A 272 -9.44 5.34 4.05
C SER A 272 -8.13 5.92 3.49
N ALA A 273 -7.27 5.07 2.96
CA ALA A 273 -6.07 5.51 2.29
C ALA A 273 -5.71 4.57 1.13
N LEU A 274 -5.07 5.13 0.11
CA LEU A 274 -4.42 4.38 -0.95
C LEU A 274 -2.97 4.82 -1.08
N GLY A 275 -2.07 3.84 -1.10
CA GLY A 275 -0.70 4.09 -1.55
C GLY A 275 -0.61 4.06 -3.07
N ARG A 276 0.41 4.68 -3.63
CA ARG A 276 0.73 4.53 -5.06
C ARG A 276 1.72 3.39 -5.24
N SER A 277 1.19 2.28 -5.76
CA SER A 277 2.00 1.16 -6.23
C SER A 277 1.85 0.95 -7.72
N GLU A 278 2.95 0.60 -8.38
CA GLU A 278 2.96 0.19 -9.78
C GLU A 278 3.49 -1.24 -9.89
N ASN A 279 2.97 -1.99 -10.86
CA ASN A 279 3.58 -3.25 -11.27
C ASN A 279 4.54 -2.95 -12.41
N ILE A 280 5.84 -2.92 -12.12
CA ILE A 280 6.85 -2.73 -13.15
C ILE A 280 7.23 -4.10 -13.70
N SER A 281 6.97 -4.30 -15.00
CA SER A 281 7.54 -5.43 -15.74
C SER A 281 9.03 -5.21 -15.86
N ILE A 282 9.82 -5.99 -15.12
CA ILE A 282 11.26 -6.03 -15.36
C ILE A 282 11.45 -6.99 -16.52
N VAL A 283 11.77 -6.43 -17.70
CA VAL A 283 12.38 -7.25 -18.74
C VAL A 283 13.75 -7.59 -18.19
N GLU A 284 13.92 -8.82 -17.68
CA GLU A 284 15.24 -9.31 -17.32
C GLU A 284 16.17 -9.01 -18.51
N PRO A 285 17.39 -8.45 -18.29
CA PRO A 285 18.39 -8.42 -19.34
C PRO A 285 18.46 -9.84 -19.92
N PRO A 286 18.53 -10.00 -21.25
CA PRO A 286 18.41 -11.30 -21.89
C PRO A 286 19.29 -12.26 -21.12
N GLN A 287 18.66 -13.26 -20.48
CA GLN A 287 19.40 -14.23 -19.70
C GLN A 287 20.59 -14.65 -20.56
N SER A 288 21.79 -14.60 -19.97
CA SER A 288 23.00 -15.07 -20.63
C SER A 288 22.61 -16.35 -21.36
N PRO A 289 22.90 -16.48 -22.67
CA PRO A 289 22.46 -17.63 -23.44
C PRO A 289 22.76 -18.86 -22.58
N PRO A 290 21.78 -19.79 -22.44
CA PRO A 290 21.93 -20.93 -21.56
C PRO A 290 23.35 -21.48 -21.79
N PRO A 291 24.11 -21.77 -20.70
CA PRO A 291 25.48 -22.24 -20.83
C PRO A 291 25.48 -23.27 -21.96
N PRO A 292 26.36 -23.11 -22.97
CA PRO A 292 26.29 -23.87 -24.21
C PRO A 292 25.99 -25.29 -23.81
N SER A 293 24.85 -25.81 -24.31
CA SER A 293 24.33 -27.14 -23.98
C SER A 293 25.54 -28.03 -23.75
N SER A 294 25.69 -28.56 -22.53
CA SER A 294 26.79 -29.44 -22.13
C SER A 294 27.23 -30.20 -23.37
N PRO A 295 28.48 -30.03 -23.85
CA PRO A 295 28.90 -30.60 -25.12
C PRO A 295 28.42 -32.05 -25.14
N PRO A 296 27.78 -32.50 -26.24
CA PRO A 296 27.25 -33.85 -26.31
C PRO A 296 28.33 -34.80 -25.77
N PRO A 297 27.98 -35.76 -24.89
CA PRO A 297 28.97 -36.62 -24.25
C PRO A 297 29.91 -37.11 -25.33
N ILE A 298 31.16 -36.65 -25.27
CA ILE A 298 32.12 -36.87 -26.32
C ILE A 298 32.48 -38.35 -26.21
N SER A 299 31.87 -39.20 -27.04
CA SER A 299 32.17 -40.62 -27.03
C SER A 299 33.45 -40.83 -27.83
N PHE A 300 34.44 -41.43 -27.19
CA PHE A 300 35.61 -41.95 -27.89
C PHE A 300 35.22 -43.25 -28.56
N ALA A 301 35.47 -43.36 -29.86
CA ALA A 301 35.39 -44.64 -30.57
C ALA A 301 36.79 -45.24 -30.70
N CYS A 302 36.93 -46.56 -30.71
CA CYS A 302 38.23 -47.20 -30.95
C CYS A 302 38.83 -46.85 -32.33
N SER A 303 38.02 -46.30 -33.25
CA SER A 303 38.48 -45.74 -34.52
C SER A 303 39.31 -44.46 -34.39
N ASP A 304 39.23 -43.77 -33.25
CA ASP A 304 39.96 -42.51 -33.01
C ASP A 304 41.42 -42.76 -32.60
N ILE A 305 41.78 -44.03 -32.40
CA ILE A 305 43.13 -44.46 -32.07
C ILE A 305 43.96 -44.44 -33.34
N SER A 306 45.02 -43.64 -33.33
CA SER A 306 45.96 -43.56 -34.45
C SER A 306 46.56 -44.94 -34.77
N ALA A 307 47.04 -45.14 -36.00
CA ALA A 307 47.67 -46.41 -36.42
C ALA A 307 48.86 -46.85 -35.53
N GLY A 308 49.46 -45.92 -34.77
CA GLY A 308 50.50 -46.18 -33.77
C GLY A 308 49.99 -46.72 -32.43
N GLY A 309 48.69 -46.69 -32.19
CA GLY A 309 48.06 -47.07 -30.92
C GLY A 309 47.92 -45.92 -29.92
N THR A 310 48.08 -44.67 -30.34
CA THR A 310 48.01 -43.50 -29.45
C THR A 310 46.66 -42.80 -29.59
N LEU A 311 46.06 -42.46 -28.45
CA LEU A 311 44.88 -41.60 -28.32
C LEU A 311 45.27 -40.31 -27.55
N VAL A 312 44.86 -39.16 -28.07
CA VAL A 312 45.03 -37.87 -27.39
C VAL A 312 43.66 -37.44 -26.85
N ILE A 313 43.56 -37.22 -25.55
CA ILE A 313 42.38 -36.69 -24.87
C ILE A 313 42.42 -35.17 -24.96
N PRO A 314 41.48 -34.53 -25.67
CA PRO A 314 41.45 -33.07 -25.78
C PRO A 314 41.22 -32.40 -24.43
N LYS A 315 41.76 -31.19 -24.27
CA LYS A 315 41.63 -30.40 -23.02
C LYS A 315 40.20 -29.99 -22.67
N SER A 316 39.25 -30.18 -23.59
CA SER A 316 37.82 -29.90 -23.41
C SER A 316 37.04 -31.06 -22.77
N ILE A 317 37.71 -32.19 -22.50
CA ILE A 317 37.12 -33.35 -21.86
C ILE A 317 37.25 -33.20 -20.35
N ASP A 318 36.13 -33.25 -19.65
CA ASP A 318 36.01 -33.17 -18.19
C ASP A 318 35.57 -34.50 -17.56
N LEU A 319 35.15 -35.49 -18.36
CA LEU A 319 34.77 -36.83 -17.89
C LEU A 319 35.24 -37.95 -18.83
N ILE A 320 35.94 -38.94 -18.28
CA ILE A 320 36.21 -40.24 -18.91
C ILE A 320 35.40 -41.31 -18.15
N PRO A 321 34.31 -41.85 -18.72
CA PRO A 321 33.45 -42.79 -18.02
C PRO A 321 34.11 -44.16 -17.83
N HIS A 322 33.53 -44.97 -16.93
CA HIS A 322 33.90 -46.38 -16.81
C HIS A 322 33.80 -47.08 -18.17
N PHE A 323 34.81 -47.89 -18.50
CA PHE A 323 34.89 -48.66 -19.74
C PHE A 323 35.01 -47.84 -21.04
N ALA A 324 35.39 -46.56 -20.97
CA ALA A 324 35.57 -45.71 -22.17
C ALA A 324 36.48 -46.33 -23.26
N PHE A 325 37.41 -47.22 -22.88
CA PHE A 325 38.35 -47.88 -23.80
C PHE A 325 38.13 -49.39 -23.93
N LEU A 326 36.99 -49.91 -23.45
CA LEU A 326 36.70 -51.33 -23.50
C LEU A 326 36.58 -51.81 -24.96
N GLY A 327 37.41 -52.79 -25.33
CA GLY A 327 37.44 -53.35 -26.69
C GLY A 327 38.40 -52.65 -27.66
N CYS A 328 39.06 -51.57 -27.25
CA CYS A 328 40.07 -50.88 -28.05
C CYS A 328 41.42 -51.60 -28.02
N THR A 329 41.50 -52.76 -28.69
CA THR A 329 42.68 -53.65 -28.66
C THR A 329 43.94 -53.07 -29.30
N SER A 330 43.81 -52.03 -30.11
CA SER A 330 44.92 -51.30 -30.72
C SER A 330 45.50 -50.20 -29.81
N LEU A 331 44.83 -49.84 -28.71
CA LEU A 331 45.27 -48.77 -27.81
C LEU A 331 46.53 -49.20 -27.03
N LYS A 332 47.57 -48.38 -27.10
CA LYS A 332 48.85 -48.55 -26.39
C LYS A 332 49.15 -47.39 -25.45
N GLU A 333 48.74 -46.18 -25.81
CA GLU A 333 49.09 -44.96 -25.07
C GLU A 333 47.92 -43.97 -25.10
N VAL A 334 47.68 -43.33 -23.95
CA VAL A 334 46.75 -42.21 -23.79
C VAL A 334 47.54 -41.00 -23.34
N THR A 335 47.39 -39.88 -24.06
CA THR A 335 48.02 -38.60 -23.71
C THR A 335 46.95 -37.53 -23.51
N PHE A 336 47.20 -36.57 -22.64
CA PHE A 336 46.26 -35.48 -22.35
C PHE A 336 46.82 -34.16 -22.88
N GLU A 337 46.00 -33.40 -23.59
CA GLU A 337 46.37 -32.03 -23.94
C GLU A 337 46.46 -31.17 -22.67
N GLY A 338 47.55 -30.43 -22.52
CA GLY A 338 47.74 -29.54 -21.37
C GLY A 338 46.81 -28.32 -21.41
N GLY A 339 46.40 -27.84 -20.22
CA GLY A 339 45.69 -26.57 -20.05
C GLY A 339 44.17 -26.63 -20.15
N GLY A 340 43.54 -27.66 -19.58
CA GLY A 340 42.08 -27.75 -19.42
C GLY A 340 41.51 -26.63 -18.52
N THR A 341 40.24 -26.29 -18.73
CA THR A 341 39.52 -25.21 -18.01
C THR A 341 38.74 -25.71 -16.79
N SER A 342 38.72 -27.02 -16.56
CA SER A 342 38.00 -27.71 -15.48
C SER A 342 38.76 -28.98 -15.06
N ASP A 343 38.42 -29.51 -13.88
CA ASP A 343 38.97 -30.78 -13.40
C ASP A 343 38.52 -31.94 -14.29
N LEU A 344 39.42 -32.89 -14.55
CA LEU A 344 39.13 -34.13 -15.27
C LEU A 344 38.70 -35.22 -14.27
N ILE A 345 37.49 -35.74 -14.45
CA ILE A 345 36.97 -36.89 -13.70
C ILE A 345 37.21 -38.17 -14.51
N ILE A 346 37.83 -39.18 -13.89
CA ILE A 346 37.99 -40.51 -14.48
C ILE A 346 37.17 -41.48 -13.63
N GLY A 347 36.05 -41.94 -14.15
CA GLY A 347 35.13 -42.83 -13.42
C GLY A 347 33.67 -42.40 -13.49
N GLU A 348 32.93 -42.62 -12.41
CA GLU A 348 31.59 -42.05 -12.22
C GLU A 348 31.71 -40.58 -11.79
N ALA A 349 30.84 -39.73 -12.33
CA ALA A 349 30.74 -38.31 -11.99
C ALA A 349 30.03 -38.09 -10.66
#